data_AF-A0A8I0A904-F1
#
_entry.id   AF-A0A8I0A904-F1
#
_cell.length_a   1.000
_cell.length_b   1.000
_cell.length_c   1.000
_cell.angle_alpha   90.00
_cell.angle_beta   90.00
_cell.angle_gamma   90.00
#
_symmetry.space_group_name_H-M   'P 1'
#
loop_
_entity.id
_entity.type
_entity.pdbx_description
1 polymer ?
#
loop_
_entity_poly.entity_id
_entity_poly.type
_entity_poly.pdbx_seq_one_letter_code
_entity_poly.pdbx_strand_id
1 'polypeptide(L)'
;MFNDLGKLGVIPNKTKHEIIPNINQDMMRHFIRGFFDGDGWCTNTTSHGKRKGSRKCIGFVSNYEFLDNLNIILNSEIGTRINKVVERIGCSMLLYSSKKDVESLREYMYNDATIYLKRKYDSCYKIYVNTERD
;
A
#
# COMPACT_ATOMS: atom_id res chain seq x y z
N MET A 1 25.72 -7.09 5.58
CA MET A 1 24.66 -6.08 5.39
C MET A 1 24.43 -5.73 3.92
N PHE A 2 25.40 -5.16 3.18
CA PHE A 2 25.23 -4.83 1.75
C PHE A 2 24.91 -6.06 0.88
N ASN A 3 25.72 -7.12 0.98
CA ASN A 3 25.53 -8.36 0.21
C ASN A 3 24.23 -9.09 0.56
N ASP A 4 23.76 -8.97 1.80
CA ASP A 4 22.53 -9.62 2.26
C ASP A 4 21.29 -8.91 1.72
N LEU A 5 21.32 -7.56 1.70
CA LEU A 5 20.27 -6.73 1.11
C LEU A 5 20.19 -6.92 -0.42
N GLY A 6 21.33 -7.09 -1.09
CA GLY A 6 21.36 -7.40 -2.52
C GLY A 6 20.63 -8.69 -2.89
N LYS A 7 20.74 -9.74 -2.05
CA LYS A 7 19.99 -11.01 -2.24
C LYS A 7 18.47 -10.83 -2.10
N LEU A 8 18.02 -9.77 -1.43
CA LEU A 8 16.62 -9.42 -1.25
C LEU A 8 16.14 -8.39 -2.30
N GLY A 9 16.91 -8.14 -3.36
CA GLY A 9 16.55 -7.22 -4.44
C GLY A 9 16.85 -5.75 -4.15
N VAL A 10 17.53 -5.42 -3.04
CA VAL A 10 17.95 -4.05 -2.73
C VAL A 10 19.30 -3.78 -3.37
N ILE A 11 19.28 -3.39 -4.64
CA ILE A 11 20.46 -3.10 -5.47
C ILE A 11 20.66 -1.60 -5.72
N PRO A 12 21.90 -1.14 -6.03
CA PRO A 12 22.11 0.23 -6.51
C PRO A 12 21.29 0.52 -7.77
N ASN A 13 20.74 1.73 -7.91
CA ASN A 13 19.88 2.12 -9.03
C ASN A 13 18.67 1.19 -9.26
N LYS A 14 18.12 0.61 -8.18
CA LYS A 14 16.98 -0.31 -8.24
C LYS A 14 15.69 0.27 -8.84
N THR A 15 15.62 1.57 -9.11
CA THR A 15 14.44 2.20 -9.71
C THR A 15 14.04 1.43 -10.96
N LYS A 16 12.82 0.85 -10.97
CA LYS A 16 12.26 -0.02 -12.02
C LYS A 16 12.63 -1.51 -11.94
N HIS A 17 13.49 -1.91 -11.02
CA HIS A 17 13.96 -3.27 -10.79
C HIS A 17 13.58 -3.80 -9.41
N GLU A 18 12.66 -3.11 -8.71
CA GLU A 18 12.15 -3.58 -7.43
C GLU A 18 11.43 -4.92 -7.60
N ILE A 19 11.77 -5.89 -6.77
CA ILE A 19 11.10 -7.19 -6.72
C ILE A 19 10.54 -7.44 -5.32
N ILE A 20 9.48 -8.23 -5.23
CA ILE A 20 9.05 -8.78 -3.95
C ILE A 20 10.04 -9.89 -3.60
N PRO A 21 10.75 -9.80 -2.47
CA PRO A 21 11.76 -10.79 -2.12
C PRO A 21 11.09 -12.12 -1.76
N ASN A 22 11.79 -13.22 -2.04
CA ASN A 22 11.38 -14.54 -1.56
C ASN A 22 11.66 -14.62 -0.04
N ILE A 23 10.62 -14.46 0.77
CA ILE A 23 10.69 -14.46 2.23
C ILE A 23 9.59 -15.35 2.81
N ASN A 24 9.75 -15.75 4.07
CA ASN A 24 8.73 -16.52 4.79
C ASN A 24 7.38 -15.79 4.77
N GLN A 25 6.28 -16.54 4.61
CA GLN A 25 4.94 -15.97 4.52
C GLN A 25 4.59 -15.10 5.73
N ASP A 26 5.01 -15.50 6.94
CA ASP A 26 4.81 -14.72 8.17
C ASP A 26 5.49 -13.34 8.13
N MET A 27 6.53 -13.17 7.31
CA MET A 27 7.24 -11.90 7.12
C MET A 27 6.62 -11.03 6.03
N MET A 28 5.72 -11.57 5.19
CA MET A 28 5.15 -10.85 4.05
C MET A 28 4.37 -9.62 4.50
N ARG A 29 3.54 -9.76 5.54
CA ARG A 29 2.83 -8.62 6.14
C ARG A 29 3.77 -7.51 6.63
N HIS A 30 4.95 -7.87 7.14
CA HIS A 30 5.94 -6.91 7.62
C HIS A 30 6.67 -6.24 6.48
N PHE A 31 7.01 -6.98 5.43
CA PHE A 31 7.57 -6.45 4.19
C PHE A 31 6.62 -5.45 3.54
N ILE A 32 5.35 -5.82 3.36
CA ILE A 32 4.33 -4.96 2.73
C ILE A 32 4.10 -3.70 3.58
N ARG A 33 4.03 -3.83 4.92
CA ARG A 33 3.98 -2.65 5.81
C ARG A 33 5.19 -1.74 5.60
N GLY A 34 6.40 -2.29 5.62
CA GLY A 34 7.63 -1.51 5.44
C GLY A 34 7.67 -0.80 4.08
N PHE A 35 7.26 -1.50 3.02
CA PHE A 35 7.14 -0.94 1.68
C PHE A 35 6.09 0.19 1.62
N PHE A 36 4.90 -0.02 2.20
CA PHE A 36 3.86 1.00 2.30
C PHE A 36 4.33 2.23 3.08
N ASP A 37 5.02 2.01 4.20
CA ASP A 37 5.51 3.07 5.05
C ASP A 37 6.54 3.96 4.32
N GLY A 38 7.40 3.35 3.50
CA GLY A 38 8.34 4.06 2.63
C GLY A 38 7.65 4.77 1.47
N ASP A 39 7.01 4.01 0.58
CA ASP A 39 6.65 4.46 -0.78
C ASP A 39 5.13 4.47 -1.05
N GLY A 40 4.34 3.85 -0.16
CA GLY A 40 2.88 3.84 -0.26
C GLY A 40 2.26 5.20 0.06
N TRP A 41 0.95 5.34 -0.11
CA TRP A 41 0.22 6.54 0.28
C TRP A 41 -1.22 6.25 0.68
N CYS A 42 -1.80 7.13 1.48
CA CYS A 42 -3.20 7.02 1.89
C CYS A 42 -3.85 8.40 1.87
N THR A 43 -5.06 8.49 1.33
CA THR A 43 -5.80 9.75 1.21
C THR A 43 -7.27 9.59 1.59
N ASN A 44 -7.92 10.71 1.91
CA ASN A 44 -9.37 10.81 1.98
C ASN A 44 -9.85 11.57 0.76
N THR A 45 -10.68 10.95 -0.06
CA THR A 45 -11.36 11.63 -1.15
C THR A 45 -12.78 11.96 -0.70
N THR A 46 -13.20 13.21 -0.85
CA THR A 46 -14.59 13.60 -0.66
C THR A 46 -15.32 13.47 -2.00
N SER A 47 -16.42 12.72 -2.03
CA SER A 47 -17.30 12.76 -3.20
C SER A 47 -18.17 14.01 -3.12
N HIS A 48 -18.10 14.84 -4.16
CA HIS A 48 -18.91 16.05 -4.30
C HIS A 48 -20.25 15.77 -5.03
N GLY A 49 -20.62 14.50 -5.22
CA GLY A 49 -21.85 14.07 -5.90
C GLY A 49 -22.99 13.67 -4.96
N LYS A 50 -24.06 13.07 -5.51
CA LYS A 50 -25.27 12.63 -4.78
C LYS A 50 -25.00 11.70 -3.59
N ARG A 51 -23.84 11.04 -3.55
CA ARG A 51 -23.36 10.26 -2.40
C ARG A 51 -22.31 11.07 -1.65
N LYS A 52 -22.76 12.05 -0.84
CA LYS A 52 -21.88 12.79 0.08
C LYS A 52 -21.18 11.78 1.00
N GLY A 53 -19.86 11.87 1.10
CA GLY A 53 -19.08 11.01 2.00
C GLY A 53 -17.59 11.05 1.72
N SER A 54 -16.79 10.82 2.77
CA SER A 54 -15.35 10.60 2.68
C SER A 54 -15.07 9.14 2.33
N ARG A 55 -14.24 8.90 1.30
CA ARG A 55 -13.73 7.59 0.94
C ARG A 55 -12.24 7.53 1.18
N LYS A 56 -11.81 6.52 1.92
CA LYS A 56 -10.40 6.24 2.14
C LYS A 56 -9.85 5.50 0.94
N CYS A 57 -8.64 5.86 0.53
CA CYS A 57 -7.90 5.09 -0.46
C CYS A 57 -6.49 4.79 0.04
N ILE A 58 -6.00 3.59 -0.26
CA ILE A 58 -4.61 3.17 -0.05
C ILE A 58 -4.02 2.90 -1.42
N GLY A 59 -2.84 3.45 -1.68
CA GLY A 59 -2.13 3.26 -2.93
C GLY A 59 -0.67 2.89 -2.74
N PHE A 60 -0.15 2.20 -3.74
CA PHE A 60 1.25 1.79 -3.85
C PHE A 60 1.82 2.31 -5.17
N VAL A 61 3.12 2.61 -5.18
CA VAL A 61 3.85 3.09 -6.36
C VAL A 61 5.14 2.28 -6.48
N SER A 62 5.39 1.70 -7.65
CA SER A 62 6.60 0.92 -7.97
C SER A 62 6.67 0.70 -9.48
N ASN A 63 7.45 -0.28 -9.94
CA ASN A 63 7.32 -0.83 -11.29
C ASN A 63 6.07 -1.72 -11.42
N TYR A 64 5.68 -2.03 -12.66
CA TYR A 64 4.46 -2.77 -12.97
C TYR A 64 4.49 -4.18 -12.37
N GLU A 65 5.56 -4.94 -12.61
CA GLU A 65 5.69 -6.34 -12.19
C GLU A 65 5.60 -6.48 -10.67
N PHE A 66 6.27 -5.58 -9.93
CA PHE A 66 6.17 -5.53 -8.48
C PHE A 66 4.72 -5.33 -8.02
N LEU A 67 4.02 -4.36 -8.61
CA LEU A 67 2.65 -4.04 -8.20
C LEU A 67 1.65 -5.12 -8.60
N ASP A 68 1.85 -5.79 -9.73
CA ASP A 68 0.99 -6.89 -10.16
C ASP A 68 1.14 -8.10 -9.22
N ASN A 69 2.38 -8.46 -8.87
CA ASN A 69 2.66 -9.48 -7.87
C ASN A 69 2.12 -9.11 -6.49
N LEU A 70 2.27 -7.85 -6.07
CA LEU A 70 1.70 -7.35 -4.81
C LEU A 70 0.17 -7.51 -4.78
N ASN A 71 -0.49 -7.21 -5.90
CA ASN A 71 -1.94 -7.31 -6.02
C ASN A 71 -2.44 -8.76 -5.86
N ILE A 72 -1.72 -9.72 -6.46
CA ILE A 72 -1.98 -11.16 -6.32
C ILE A 72 -1.78 -11.61 -4.88
N ILE A 73 -0.68 -11.21 -4.25
CA ILE A 73 -0.38 -11.56 -2.84
C ILE A 73 -1.47 -11.03 -1.92
N LEU A 74 -1.85 -9.75 -2.04
CA LEU A 74 -2.89 -9.14 -1.21
C LEU A 74 -4.25 -9.81 -1.41
N ASN A 75 -4.59 -10.21 -2.64
CA ASN A 75 -5.81 -10.99 -2.88
C ASN A 75 -5.75 -12.35 -2.20
N SER A 76 -4.63 -13.07 -2.29
CA SER A 76 -4.47 -14.38 -1.67
C SER A 76 -4.50 -14.33 -0.14
N GLU A 77 -3.82 -13.34 0.45
CA GLU A 77 -3.65 -13.22 1.91
C GLU A 77 -4.90 -12.69 2.61
N ILE A 78 -5.58 -11.69 2.02
CA ILE A 78 -6.66 -10.94 2.69
C ILE A 78 -7.89 -10.71 1.82
N GLY A 79 -7.97 -11.35 0.66
CA GLY A 79 -9.17 -11.34 -0.19
C GLY A 79 -9.49 -9.98 -0.80
N THR A 80 -8.49 -9.11 -0.99
CA THR A 80 -8.69 -7.82 -1.68
C THR A 80 -9.04 -8.04 -3.14
N ARG A 81 -9.80 -7.13 -3.76
CA ARG A 81 -10.01 -7.18 -5.22
C ARG A 81 -8.69 -7.07 -5.99
N ILE A 82 -8.55 -7.86 -7.06
CA ILE A 82 -7.49 -7.67 -8.06
C ILE A 82 -7.82 -6.40 -8.86
N ASN A 83 -7.13 -5.30 -8.54
CA ASN A 83 -7.34 -4.02 -9.21
C ASN A 83 -6.40 -3.86 -10.39
N LYS A 84 -6.75 -3.02 -11.37
CA LYS A 84 -5.85 -2.72 -12.49
C LYS A 84 -4.62 -1.94 -11.98
N VAL A 85 -3.41 -2.44 -12.27
CA VAL A 85 -2.19 -1.64 -12.16
C VAL A 85 -2.18 -0.62 -13.29
N VAL A 86 -1.98 0.64 -12.93
CA VAL A 86 -2.05 1.77 -13.86
C VAL A 86 -0.65 2.33 -14.09
N GLU A 87 -0.17 2.23 -15.32
CA GLU A 87 1.11 2.83 -15.70
C GLU A 87 1.03 4.36 -15.79
N ARG A 88 2.12 5.00 -15.42
CA ARG A 88 2.35 6.44 -15.43
C ARG A 88 3.77 6.72 -15.94
N ILE A 89 4.05 7.97 -16.27
CA ILE A 89 5.40 8.35 -16.72
C ILE A 89 6.39 8.09 -15.59
N GLY A 90 7.25 7.09 -15.78
CA GLY A 90 8.33 6.75 -14.85
C GLY A 90 7.97 5.77 -13.73
N CYS A 91 6.69 5.43 -13.53
CA CYS A 91 6.25 4.49 -12.48
C CYS A 91 4.89 3.85 -12.80
N SER A 92 4.46 2.92 -11.98
CA SER A 92 3.11 2.35 -11.97
C SER A 92 2.42 2.62 -10.64
N MET A 93 1.09 2.54 -10.64
CA MET A 93 0.27 2.77 -9.45
C MET A 93 -0.78 1.67 -9.28
N LEU A 94 -0.91 1.19 -8.04
CA LEU A 94 -1.97 0.27 -7.63
C LEU A 94 -2.80 0.95 -6.55
N LEU A 95 -4.13 0.94 -6.69
CA LEU A 95 -5.05 1.68 -5.83
C LEU A 95 -6.15 0.78 -5.30
N TYR A 96 -6.38 0.84 -3.99
CA TYR A 96 -7.54 0.26 -3.32
C TYR A 96 -8.41 1.36 -2.74
N SER A 97 -9.70 1.38 -3.12
CA SER A 97 -10.66 2.42 -2.73
C SER A 97 -11.99 1.87 -2.21
N SER A 98 -12.18 0.54 -2.27
CA SER A 98 -13.35 -0.08 -1.66
C SER A 98 -13.17 -0.09 -0.15
N LYS A 99 -14.24 0.20 0.60
CA LYS A 99 -14.17 0.25 2.07
C LYS A 99 -13.62 -1.05 2.66
N LYS A 100 -14.13 -2.19 2.17
CA LYS A 100 -13.69 -3.53 2.58
C LYS A 100 -12.18 -3.73 2.35
N ASP A 101 -11.68 -3.46 1.14
CA ASP A 101 -10.27 -3.71 0.82
C ASP A 101 -9.35 -2.80 1.66
N VAL A 102 -9.74 -1.54 1.85
CA VAL A 102 -8.96 -0.58 2.64
C VAL A 102 -8.91 -0.96 4.13
N GLU A 103 -10.04 -1.43 4.68
CA GLU A 103 -10.09 -1.96 6.04
C GLU A 103 -9.22 -3.21 6.17
N SER A 104 -9.37 -4.20 5.28
CA SER A 104 -8.52 -5.41 5.28
C SER A 104 -7.03 -5.07 5.18
N LEU A 105 -6.65 -4.14 4.30
CA LEU A 105 -5.26 -3.74 4.08
C LEU A 105 -4.64 -3.08 5.32
N ARG A 106 -5.34 -2.13 5.95
CA ARG A 106 -4.78 -1.47 7.13
C ARG A 106 -4.64 -2.44 8.30
N GLU A 107 -5.60 -3.34 8.52
CA GLU A 107 -5.50 -4.32 9.60
C GLU A 107 -4.37 -5.31 9.33
N TYR A 108 -4.21 -5.79 8.08
CA TYR A 108 -3.10 -6.68 7.70
C TYR A 108 -1.73 -6.05 7.99
N MET A 109 -1.58 -4.77 7.63
CA MET A 109 -0.33 -4.03 7.85
C MET A 109 -0.09 -3.76 9.34
N TYR A 110 -1.09 -3.25 10.07
CA TYR A 110 -0.87 -2.59 11.35
C TYR A 110 -1.40 -3.31 12.58
N ASN A 111 -2.27 -4.32 12.45
CA ASN A 111 -2.77 -5.05 13.61
C ASN A 111 -1.59 -5.69 14.38
N ASP A 112 -1.47 -5.45 15.68
CA ASP A 112 -0.33 -5.90 16.52
C ASP A 112 1.06 -5.45 16.04
N ALA A 113 1.16 -4.43 15.17
CA ALA A 113 2.45 -3.92 14.72
C ALA A 113 3.13 -3.12 15.82
N THR A 114 4.38 -3.48 16.14
CA THR A 114 5.21 -2.74 17.11
C THR A 114 6.15 -1.73 16.45
N ILE A 115 6.38 -1.85 15.14
CA ILE A 115 7.26 -0.98 14.35
C ILE A 115 6.52 -0.52 13.09
N TYR A 116 6.31 0.79 12.98
CA TYR A 116 5.66 1.46 11.84
C TYR A 116 5.92 2.98 11.85
N LEU A 117 5.70 3.64 10.72
CA LEU A 117 5.69 5.11 10.68
C LEU A 117 4.36 5.66 11.18
N LYS A 118 4.36 6.32 12.33
CA LYS A 118 3.14 6.85 12.96
C LYS A 118 2.33 7.76 12.04
N ARG A 119 2.98 8.55 11.18
CA ARG A 119 2.31 9.38 10.16
C ARG A 119 1.43 8.54 9.21
N LYS A 120 1.93 7.39 8.76
CA LYS A 120 1.23 6.50 7.82
C LYS A 120 0.11 5.75 8.51
N TYR A 121 0.37 5.22 9.71
CA TYR A 121 -0.65 4.63 10.58
C TYR A 121 -1.82 5.60 10.82
N ASP A 122 -1.52 6.80 11.34
CA ASP A 122 -2.51 7.83 11.60
C ASP A 122 -3.30 8.17 10.32
N SER A 123 -2.60 8.30 9.19
CA SER A 123 -3.23 8.53 7.89
C SER A 123 -4.17 7.40 7.48
N CYS A 124 -3.92 6.13 7.81
CA CYS A 124 -4.81 5.02 7.46
C CYS A 124 -6.06 4.94 8.36
N TYR A 125 -5.93 5.24 9.66
CA TYR A 125 -7.03 5.10 10.64
C TYR A 125 -7.89 6.35 10.80
N LYS A 126 -7.33 7.56 10.64
CA LYS A 126 -8.11 8.81 10.81
C LYS A 126 -9.14 8.97 9.69
N ILE A 127 -10.41 9.06 10.05
CA ILE A 127 -11.47 9.55 9.17
C ILE A 127 -11.46 11.06 9.30
N TYR A 128 -11.04 11.76 8.24
CA TYR A 128 -11.15 13.21 8.21
C TYR A 128 -12.55 13.55 7.73
N VAL A 129 -13.40 13.95 8.67
CA VAL A 129 -14.65 14.64 8.36
C VAL A 129 -14.22 16.05 7.97
N ASN A 130 -14.43 16.45 6.71
CA ASN A 130 -14.38 17.87 6.39
C ASN A 130 -15.54 18.51 7.15
N THR A 131 -15.25 19.09 8.32
CA THR A 131 -16.08 20.16 8.87
C THR A 131 -16.13 21.25 7.82
N GLU A 132 -17.34 21.70 7.53
CA GLU A 132 -17.59 22.74 6.54
C GLU A 132 -16.59 23.89 6.77
N ARG A 133 -15.92 24.32 5.70
CA ARG A 133 -15.16 25.57 5.76
C ARG A 133 -16.21 26.66 5.83
N ASP A 134 -16.30 27.32 6.99
CA ASP A 134 -17.04 28.57 7.16
C ASP A 134 -16.62 29.60 6.10
#